data_AF-A0A5B8IRY0-F1
#
_entry.id   AF-A0A5B8IRY0-F1
#
_cell.length_a   1.000
_cell.length_b   1.000
_cell.length_c   1.000
_cell.angle_alpha   90.00
_cell.angle_beta   90.00
_cell.angle_gamma   90.00
#
_symmetry.space_group_name_H-M   'P 1'
#
loop_
_entity.id
_entity.type
_entity.pdbx_description
1 polymer ?
#
loop_
_entity_poly.entity_id
_entity_poly.type
_entity_poly.pdbx_seq_one_letter_code
_entity_poly.pdbx_strand_id
1 'polypeptide(L)' 'MMRSTYRFREHALGPDTSPGAEPLLHSIECKECGSSSDQSEGPEYGSVWAVAHLKAHPGHLAYRAHITRPYRFEPGEWL' A
#
# COMPACT_ATOMS: atom_id res chain seq x y z
N MET A 1 -39.12 -6.26 -26.81
CA MET A 1 -38.47 -6.36 -25.47
C MET A 1 -37.41 -7.45 -25.55
N MET A 2 -36.12 -7.11 -25.52
CA MET A 2 -35.04 -8.10 -25.56
C MET A 2 -34.85 -8.67 -24.16
N ARG A 3 -34.83 -10.00 -24.03
CA ARG A 3 -34.68 -10.68 -22.74
C ARG A 3 -33.19 -10.87 -22.45
N SER A 4 -32.71 -10.29 -21.35
CA SER A 4 -31.34 -10.51 -20.86
C SER A 4 -31.31 -11.66 -19.84
N THR A 5 -30.21 -12.40 -19.82
CA THR A 5 -29.96 -13.48 -18.84
C THR A 5 -28.65 -13.18 -18.13
N TYR A 6 -28.63 -13.31 -16.80
CA TYR A 6 -27.48 -13.07 -15.95
C TYR A 6 -27.10 -14.36 -15.21
N ARG A 7 -25.80 -14.54 -14.91
CA ARG A 7 -25.25 -15.68 -14.14
C ARG A 7 -24.43 -15.15 -12.96
N PHE A 8 -24.47 -15.88 -11.84
CA PHE A 8 -23.71 -15.54 -10.65
C PHE A 8 -22.35 -16.26 -10.64
N ARG A 9 -21.35 -15.62 -10.03
CA ARG A 9 -20.08 -16.23 -9.66
C ARG A 9 -19.54 -15.54 -8.42
N GLU A 10 -18.72 -16.25 -7.67
CA GLU A 10 -18.00 -15.68 -6.52
C GLU A 10 -16.82 -14.81 -7.00
N HIS A 11 -16.36 -13.89 -6.16
CA HIS A 11 -15.16 -13.09 -6.41
C HIS A 11 -14.32 -13.05 -5.14
N ALA A 12 -13.02 -13.27 -5.27
CA ALA A 12 -12.07 -13.22 -4.17
C ALA A 12 -11.25 -11.93 -4.24
N LEU A 13 -11.21 -11.16 -3.14
CA LEU A 13 -10.35 -9.98 -3.03
C LEU A 13 -8.96 -10.41 -2.52
N GLY A 14 -7.91 -9.99 -3.21
CA GLY A 14 -6.53 -10.23 -2.78
C GLY A 14 -5.56 -9.16 -3.27
N PRO A 15 -4.29 -9.20 -2.83
CA PRO A 15 -3.25 -8.36 -3.41
C PRO A 15 -3.16 -8.56 -4.91
N ASP A 16 -3.00 -7.47 -5.66
CA ASP A 16 -2.82 -7.57 -7.12
C ASP A 16 -1.38 -8.00 -7.41
N THR A 17 -1.22 -9.21 -7.95
CA THR A 17 0.06 -9.77 -8.38
C THR A 17 0.14 -9.93 -9.91
N SER A 18 -0.81 -9.33 -10.64
CA SER A 18 -0.86 -9.44 -12.09
C SER A 18 0.32 -8.72 -12.76
N PRO A 19 0.74 -9.14 -13.96
CA PRO A 19 1.77 -8.44 -14.71
C PRO A 19 1.37 -6.98 -14.97
N GLY A 20 2.18 -6.04 -14.49
CA GLY A 20 1.90 -4.60 -14.59
C GLY A 20 1.06 -4.02 -13.45
N ALA A 21 0.78 -4.79 -12.40
CA ALA A 21 0.21 -4.25 -11.16
C ALA A 21 1.12 -3.15 -10.58
N GLU A 22 0.50 -2.18 -9.89
CA GLU A 22 1.23 -1.15 -9.16
C GLU A 22 2.18 -1.77 -8.12
N PRO A 23 3.32 -1.15 -7.81
CA PRO A 23 4.23 -1.70 -6.81
C PRO A 23 3.67 -1.55 -5.39
N LEU A 24 4.20 -2.37 -4.48
CA LEU A 24 4.07 -2.15 -3.03
C LEU A 24 4.95 -0.96 -2.65
N LEU A 25 4.35 0.10 -2.12
CA LEU A 25 5.07 1.30 -1.70
C LEU A 25 5.08 1.45 -0.19
N HIS A 26 6.21 1.93 0.32
CA HIS A 26 6.49 2.20 1.71
C HIS A 26 6.92 3.66 1.90
N SER A 27 6.45 4.28 2.98
CA SER A 27 7.02 5.52 3.51
C SER A 27 6.95 5.52 5.04
N ILE A 28 7.76 6.35 5.68
CA ILE A 28 7.70 6.57 7.13
C ILE A 28 7.29 8.01 7.40
N GLU A 29 6.43 8.23 8.38
CA GLU A 29 6.01 9.55 8.87
C GLU A 29 6.40 9.72 10.34
N CYS A 30 6.98 10.87 10.68
CA CYS A 30 7.21 11.30 12.05
C CYS A 30 5.89 11.71 12.72
N LYS A 31 5.57 11.14 13.89
CA LYS A 31 4.31 11.41 14.59
C LYS A 31 4.25 12.78 15.26
N GLU A 32 5.40 13.37 15.54
CA GLU A 32 5.55 14.62 16.26
C GLU A 32 5.35 15.83 15.36
N CYS A 33 5.86 15.78 14.13
CA CYS A 33 5.78 16.90 13.17
C CYS A 33 5.04 16.59 11.87
N GLY A 34 4.65 15.34 11.62
CA GLY A 34 3.91 14.93 10.42
C GLY A 34 4.73 14.89 9.13
N SER A 35 6.03 15.20 9.17
CA SER A 35 6.92 15.04 8.00
C SER A 35 7.08 13.56 7.64
N SER A 36 7.23 13.25 6.36
CA SER A 36 7.40 11.88 5.88
C SER A 36 8.55 11.73 4.88
N SER A 37 9.08 10.52 4.79
CA SER A 37 9.92 10.11 3.68
C SER A 37 9.14 10.09 2.36
N ASP A 38 9.86 10.12 1.25
CA ASP A 38 9.29 9.78 -0.05
C ASP A 38 8.79 8.33 -0.06
N GLN A 39 7.87 8.03 -0.99
CA GLN A 39 7.42 6.67 -1.25
C GLN A 39 8.49 5.88 -2.00
N SER A 40 8.68 4.63 -1.63
CA SER A 40 9.65 3.73 -2.25
C SER A 40 9.22 2.27 -2.16
N GLU A 41 9.73 1.42 -3.04
CA GLU A 41 9.46 -0.02 -3.01
C GLU A 41 10.20 -0.74 -1.87
N GLY A 42 11.26 -0.12 -1.34
CA GLY A 42 12.08 -0.66 -0.26
C GLY A 42 11.70 -0.07 1.11
N PRO A 43 11.31 -0.86 2.11
CA PRO A 43 11.03 -0.33 3.45
C PRO A 43 12.27 0.31 4.11
N GLU A 44 13.48 -0.03 3.67
CA GLU A 44 14.74 0.51 4.18
C GLU A 44 14.95 1.99 3.90
N TYR A 45 14.41 2.54 2.79
CA TYR A 45 14.58 3.96 2.49
C TYR A 45 13.88 4.85 3.51
N GLY A 46 12.71 4.43 3.97
CA GLY A 46 11.97 5.13 5.03
C GLY A 46 12.73 5.14 6.36
N SER A 47 13.42 4.04 6.72
CA SER A 47 14.18 3.99 7.98
C SER A 47 15.46 4.81 7.92
N VAL A 48 16.14 4.86 6.76
CA VAL A 48 17.28 5.77 6.53
C VAL A 48 16.85 7.23 6.71
N TRP A 49 15.70 7.61 6.12
CA TRP A 49 15.12 8.93 6.33
C TRP A 49 14.82 9.20 7.81
N ALA A 50 14.20 8.26 8.52
CA ALA A 50 13.86 8.42 9.93
C ALA A 50 15.10 8.62 10.81
N VAL A 51 16.21 7.91 10.52
CA VAL A 51 17.49 8.10 11.23
C VAL A 51 18.08 9.49 10.97
N ALA A 52 18.04 9.97 9.72
CA ALA A 52 18.49 11.32 9.38
C ALA A 52 17.61 12.38 10.07
N HIS A 53 16.28 12.17 10.06
CA HIS A 53 15.31 13.04 10.70
C HIS A 53 15.53 13.13 12.21
N LEU A 54 15.73 12.00 12.90
CA LEU A 54 16.06 11.96 14.32
C LEU A 54 17.34 12.72 14.66
N LYS A 55 18.39 12.59 13.82
CA LYS A 55 19.65 13.33 14.04
C LYS A 55 19.45 14.85 13.95
N ALA A 56 18.59 15.31 13.06
CA ALA A 56 18.22 16.72 12.94
C ALA A 56 17.24 17.17 14.05
N HIS A 57 16.43 16.24 14.57
CA HIS A 57 15.37 16.51 15.54
C HIS A 57 15.36 15.48 16.68
N PRO A 58 16.28 15.57 17.67
CA PRO A 58 16.47 14.52 18.67
C PRO A 58 15.27 14.16 19.55
N GLY A 59 14.25 15.02 19.62
CA GLY A 59 13.00 14.78 20.36
C GLY A 59 11.92 14.03 19.56
N HIS A 60 12.13 13.78 18.27
CA HIS A 60 11.15 13.13 17.40
C HIS A 60 11.34 11.62 17.46
N LEU A 61 10.72 10.98 18.44
CA LEU A 61 10.98 9.59 18.82
C LEU A 61 9.93 8.59 18.32
N ALA A 62 8.77 9.06 17.83
CA ALA A 62 7.72 8.19 17.33
C ALA A 62 7.54 8.33 15.81
N TYR A 63 7.42 7.19 15.15
CA TYR A 63 7.27 7.11 13.70
C TYR A 63 6.20 6.06 13.36
N ARG A 64 5.51 6.24 12.23
CA ARG A 64 4.60 5.23 11.66
C ARG A 64 4.98 4.93 10.22
N ALA A 65 4.82 3.69 9.81
CA ALA A 65 4.93 3.31 8.41
C ALA A 65 3.57 3.51 7.72
N HIS A 66 3.60 4.01 6.49
CA HIS A 66 2.51 3.92 5.52
C HIS A 66 2.88 2.91 4.46
N ILE A 67 1.95 2.01 4.16
CA ILE A 67 2.14 0.95 3.17
C ILE A 67 0.97 1.00 2.20
N THR A 68 1.27 1.27 0.93
CA THR A 68 0.30 1.25 -0.16
C THR A 68 0.50 -0.04 -0.94
N ARG A 69 -0.53 -0.90 -0.94
CA ARG A 69 -0.52 -2.18 -1.67
C ARG A 69 -1.74 -2.24 -2.59
N PRO A 70 -1.60 -2.56 -3.88
CA PRO A 70 -2.75 -2.73 -4.76
C PRO A 70 -3.50 -4.02 -4.43
N TYR A 71 -4.81 -3.97 -4.62
CA TYR A 71 -5.71 -5.11 -4.45
C TYR A 71 -6.64 -5.22 -5.64
N ARG A 72 -7.02 -6.44 -5.97
CA ARG A 72 -7.90 -6.76 -7.09
C ARG A 72 -8.84 -7.91 -6.73
N PHE A 73 -10.04 -7.89 -7.33
CA PHE A 73 -10.94 -9.03 -7.32
C PHE A 73 -10.60 -10.02 -8.43
N GLU A 74 -10.40 -11.28 -8.07
CA GLU A 74 -10.33 -12.39 -9.01
C GLU A 74 -11.66 -13.13 -9.05
N PRO A 75 -12.22 -13.36 -10.25
CA PRO A 75 -13.47 -14.08 -10.36
C PRO A 75 -13.29 -15.58 -10.17
N GLY A 76 -14.18 -16.17 -9.39
CA GLY A 76 -14.31 -17.63 -9.28
C GLY A 76 -15.09 -18.23 -10.45
N GLU A 77 -15.30 -19.54 -10.34
CA GLU A 77 -16.11 -20.30 -11.29
C GLU A 77 -17.55 -19.81 -11.35
N TRP A 78 -18.17 -19.95 -12.52
CA TRP A 78 -19.57 -19.63 -12.69
C TRP A 78 -20.45 -20.69 -12.00
N LEU A 79 -21.43 -20.23 -11.22
CA LEU A 79 -22.45 -21.06 -10.56
C LEU A 79 -23.51 -21.49 -11.56
#